data_AF-A0A1G2E1B1-F1
#
_entry.id   AF-A0A1G2E1B1-F1
#
_cell.length_a   1.000
_cell.length_b   1.000
_cell.length_c   1.000
_cell.angle_alpha   90.00
_cell.angle_beta   90.00
_cell.angle_gamma   90.00
#
_symmetry.space_group_name_H-M   'P 1'
#
loop_
_entity.id
_entity.type
_entity.pdbx_description
1 polymer ?
#
loop_
_entity_poly.entity_id
_entity_poly.type
_entity_poly.pdbx_seq_one_letter_code
_entity_poly.pdbx_strand_id
1 'polypeptide(L)' 'MIKKLFLKLIKIYQIFISPNLGFNCRFYPSCSEYTVSAIEKYGIFQGIAKGIWRILRCNSLNKGGVDLP' A
#
# COMPACT_ATOMS: atom_id res chain seq x y z
N MET A 1 -20.11 -13.87 -7.69
CA MET A 1 -18.91 -14.71 -7.90
C MET A 1 -17.80 -14.03 -8.71
N ILE A 2 -18.08 -13.41 -9.87
CA ILE A 2 -17.06 -12.81 -10.77
C ILE A 2 -16.28 -11.61 -10.16
N LYS A 3 -16.93 -10.79 -9.33
CA LYS A 3 -16.30 -9.61 -8.69
C LYS A 3 -15.09 -9.93 -7.79
N LYS A 4 -15.13 -11.06 -7.06
CA LYS A 4 -14.02 -11.46 -6.17
C LYS A 4 -12.79 -11.94 -6.96
N LEU A 5 -13.01 -12.48 -8.17
CA LEU A 5 -11.94 -12.96 -9.05
C LEU A 5 -11.13 -11.78 -9.61
N PHE A 6 -11.81 -10.75 -10.12
CA PHE A 6 -11.16 -9.52 -10.59
C PHE A 6 -10.39 -8.78 -9.50
N LEU A 7 -10.94 -8.75 -8.29
CA LEU A 7 -10.29 -8.15 -7.12
C LEU A 7 -9.03 -8.91 -6.67
N LYS A 8 -8.98 -10.23 -6.86
CA LYS A 8 -7.80 -11.05 -6.61
C LYS A 8 -6.72 -10.83 -7.67
N LEU A 9 -7.09 -10.73 -8.94
CA LEU A 9 -6.16 -10.48 -10.04
C LEU A 9 -5.47 -9.11 -9.93
N ILE A 10 -6.20 -8.06 -9.56
CA ILE A 10 -5.62 -6.72 -9.35
C ILE A 10 -4.66 -6.71 -8.14
N LYS A 11 -5.01 -7.42 -7.07
CA LYS A 11 -4.15 -7.59 -5.89
C LYS A 11 -2.83 -8.29 -6.23
N ILE A 12 -2.89 -9.34 -7.03
CA ILE A 12 -1.70 -10.09 -7.46
C ILE A 12 -0.81 -9.21 -8.34
N TYR A 13 -1.39 -8.42 -9.24
CA TYR A 13 -0.64 -7.48 -10.08
C TYR A 13 0.05 -6.37 -9.26
N GLN A 14 -0.62 -5.83 -8.24
CA GLN A 14 -0.02 -4.83 -7.34
C GLN A 14 1.09 -5.39 -6.45
N ILE A 15 0.97 -6.63 -6.00
CA ILE A 15 2.01 -7.30 -5.20
C ILE A 15 3.24 -7.62 -6.07
N PHE A 16 3.03 -7.99 -7.35
CA PHE A 16 4.13 -8.29 -8.28
C PHE A 16 4.91 -7.06 -8.77
N ILE A 17 4.33 -5.85 -8.74
CA ILE A 17 5.06 -4.59 -9.01
C ILE A 17 5.81 -4.07 -7.75
N SER A 18 5.41 -4.52 -6.56
CA SER A 18 5.99 -4.09 -5.29
C SER A 18 7.48 -4.39 -5.02
N PRO A 19 8.20 -5.35 -5.67
CA PRO A 19 9.57 -5.64 -5.28
C PRO A 19 10.59 -4.59 -5.78
N ASN A 20 10.22 -3.73 -6.73
CA ASN A 20 11.18 -2.82 -7.37
C ASN A 20 11.22 -1.39 -6.78
N LEU A 21 10.41 -1.08 -5.75
CA LEU A 21 10.26 0.31 -5.25
C LEU A 21 11.04 0.67 -3.98
N GLY A 22 12.02 -0.15 -3.59
CA GLY A 22 13.16 0.31 -2.82
C GLY A 22 12.94 0.55 -1.31
N PHE A 23 13.96 0.19 -0.56
CA PHE A 23 14.15 0.33 0.89
C PHE A 23 14.29 1.81 1.35
N ASN A 24 13.42 2.73 0.90
CA ASN A 24 13.45 4.16 1.24
C ASN A 24 12.15 4.66 1.90
N CYS A 25 11.39 3.77 2.53
CA CYS A 25 10.18 4.18 3.25
C CYS A 25 10.55 5.00 4.50
N ARG A 26 10.09 6.25 4.56
CA ARG A 26 10.26 7.13 5.74
C ARG A 26 9.23 6.88 6.84
N PHE A 27 8.16 6.15 6.53
CA PHE A 27 7.11 5.82 7.49
C PHE A 27 7.23 4.38 7.98
N TYR A 28 6.91 4.16 9.24
CA TYR A 28 6.82 2.83 9.86
C TYR A 28 5.37 2.50 10.22
N PRO A 29 4.87 1.27 9.95
CA PRO A 29 5.48 0.26 9.09
C PRO A 29 5.63 0.77 7.65
N SER A 30 6.40 0.03 6.84
CA SER A 30 6.72 0.43 5.47
C SER A 30 5.46 0.71 4.64
N CYS A 31 5.56 1.52 3.57
CA CYS A 31 4.38 1.84 2.76
C CYS A 31 3.71 0.58 2.16
N SER A 32 4.48 -0.47 1.88
CA SER A 32 3.95 -1.77 1.44
C SER A 32 3.18 -2.47 2.56
N GLU A 33 3.78 -2.62 3.75
CA GLU A 33 3.12 -3.22 4.93
C GLU A 33 1.85 -2.45 5.32
N TYR A 34 1.92 -1.11 5.35
CA TYR A 34 0.76 -0.26 5.57
C TYR A 34 -0.33 -0.52 4.53
N THR A 35 0.04 -0.68 3.26
CA THR A 35 -0.93 -0.95 2.18
C THR A 35 -1.59 -2.32 2.38
N VAL A 36 -0.84 -3.34 2.79
CA VAL A 36 -1.39 -4.67 3.10
C VAL A 36 -2.38 -4.58 4.27
N SER A 37 -1.98 -4.01 5.39
CA SER A 37 -2.84 -3.89 6.57
C SER A 37 -4.04 -2.95 6.33
N ALA A 38 -3.87 -1.89 5.53
CA ALA A 38 -4.99 -1.03 5.12
C ALA A 38 -5.97 -1.76 4.20
N ILE A 39 -5.47 -2.62 3.31
CA ILE A 39 -6.31 -3.46 2.45
C ILE A 39 -7.08 -4.50 3.26
N GLU A 40 -6.48 -5.06 4.31
CA GLU A 40 -7.16 -6.01 5.22
C GLU A 40 -8.25 -5.31 6.04
N LYS A 41 -7.98 -4.09 6.53
CA LYS A 41 -8.89 -3.35 7.41
C LYS A 41 -10.02 -2.62 6.66
N TYR A 42 -9.71 -1.98 5.54
CA TYR A 42 -10.65 -1.11 4.79
C TYR A 42 -11.10 -1.71 3.44
N GLY A 43 -10.55 -2.85 3.05
CA GLY A 43 -10.80 -3.46 1.75
C GLY A 43 -9.91 -2.90 0.64
N ILE A 44 -10.02 -3.49 -0.55
CA ILE A 44 -9.02 -3.37 -1.61
C ILE A 44 -8.93 -1.94 -2.15
N PHE A 45 -10.05 -1.34 -2.58
CA PHE A 45 -10.03 0.00 -3.16
C PHE A 45 -9.58 1.07 -2.15
N GLN A 46 -10.06 1.00 -0.92
CA GLN A 46 -9.70 1.97 0.12
C GLN A 46 -8.26 1.78 0.61
N GLY A 47 -7.82 0.54 0.78
CA GLY A 47 -6.44 0.23 1.17
C GLY A 47 -5.43 0.63 0.11
N ILE A 48 -5.75 0.43 -1.18
CA ILE A 48 -4.93 0.93 -2.29
C ILE A 48 -4.88 2.45 -2.29
N ALA A 49 -6.02 3.13 -2.17
CA ALA A 49 -6.06 4.59 -2.14
C ALA A 49 -5.22 5.17 -1.00
N LYS A 50 -5.33 4.58 0.21
CA LYS A 50 -4.52 4.95 1.38
C LYS A 50 -3.03 4.65 1.18
N GLY A 51 -2.70 3.50 0.60
CA GLY A 51 -1.33 3.11 0.26
C GLY A 51 -0.67 4.05 -0.75
N ILE A 52 -1.36 4.34 -1.87
CA ILE A 52 -0.89 5.29 -2.90
C ILE A 52 -0.70 6.68 -2.29
N TRP A 53 -1.66 7.15 -1.51
CA TRP A 53 -1.56 8.46 -0.87
C TRP A 53 -0.39 8.55 0.12
N ARG A 54 -0.04 7.45 0.78
CA ARG A 54 1.16 7.37 1.63
C ARG A 54 2.44 7.31 0.83
N ILE A 55 2.48 6.56 -0.28
CA ILE A 55 3.64 6.50 -1.20
C ILE A 55 3.95 7.89 -1.76
N LEU A 56 2.93 8.64 -2.22
CA LEU A 56 3.11 10.01 -2.72
C LEU A 56 3.73 10.95 -1.67
N ARG A 57 3.39 10.74 -0.39
CA ARG A 57 3.92 11.49 0.74
C ARG A 57 5.26 10.94 1.25
N CYS A 58 5.67 9.75 0.81
CA CYS A 58 6.90 9.09 1.22
C CYS A 58 8.07 9.58 0.37
N ASN A 59 8.45 10.83 0.56
CA ASN A 59 9.55 11.49 -0.14
C ASN A 59 10.43 12.30 0.83
N SER A 60 11.52 12.90 0.32
CA SER A 60 12.50 13.57 1.17
C SER A 60 11.98 14.79 1.93
N LEU A 61 10.88 15.38 1.45
CA LEU A 61 10.26 16.56 2.04
C LEU A 61 9.40 16.24 3.26
N ASN A 62 9.18 14.95 3.54
CA ASN A 62 8.41 14.51 4.68
C ASN A 62 9.34 13.95 5.76
N LYS A 63 9.12 14.35 7.02
CA LYS A 63 9.93 13.88 8.16
C LYS A 63 9.83 12.37 8.40
N GLY A 64 8.81 11.71 7.82
CA GLY A 64 8.50 10.34 8.16
C GLY A 64 7.84 10.24 9.54
N GLY A 65 7.59 9.02 10.00
CA GLY A 65 6.95 8.77 11.29
C GLY A 65 6.22 7.43 11.38
N VAL A 66 5.61 7.16 12.54
CA VAL A 66 4.78 5.97 12.74
C VAL A 66 3.34 6.30 12.32
N ASP A 67 2.82 5.59 11.34
CA ASP A 67 1.44 5.75 10.85
C ASP A 67 0.87 4.34 10.60
N LEU A 68 -0.12 3.95 11.40
CA LEU A 68 -0.74 2.62 11.39
C LEU A 68 -2.13 2.70 10.72
N PRO A 69 -2.53 1.70 9.92
CA PRO A 69 -3.83 1.69 9.26
C PRO A 69 -4.99 1.45 10.22
#